data_AF-A0A1N6FHG6-F1
#
_entry.id   AF-A0A1N6FHG6-F1
#
_cell.length_a   1.000
_cell.length_b   1.000
_cell.length_c   1.000
_cell.angle_alpha   90.00
_cell.angle_beta   90.00
_cell.angle_gamma   90.00
#
_symmetry.space_group_name_H-M   'P 1'
#
loop_
_entity.id
_entity.type
_entity.pdbx_description
1 polymer ?
#
loop_
_entity_poly.entity_id
_entity_poly.type
_entity_poly.pdbx_seq_one_letter_code
_entity_poly.pdbx_strand_id
1 'polypeptide(L)'
;MSQEKKNALKSIVFYIIAILIIVLINISGKFKSGPCTPNLDVLSVFIFIILNVILLIINGVKAFVMKKETKLSTIVHLAVLIIWIIYINFKVV
;
A
#
# COMPACT_ATOMS: atom_id res chain seq x y z
N MET A 1 14.32 -16.96 11.51
CA MET A 1 14.09 -15.87 10.53
C MET A 1 14.55 -14.54 11.12
N SER A 2 15.36 -13.75 10.41
CA SER A 2 15.89 -12.46 10.91
C SER A 2 14.79 -11.43 11.16
N GLN A 3 15.10 -10.41 11.98
CA GLN A 3 14.13 -9.37 12.32
C GLN A 3 13.75 -8.54 11.09
N GLU A 4 14.71 -8.24 10.20
CA GLU A 4 14.44 -7.64 8.89
C GLU A 4 13.38 -8.42 8.08
N LYS A 5 13.56 -9.74 7.96
CA LYS A 5 12.62 -10.60 7.21
C LYS A 5 11.25 -10.65 7.86
N LYS A 6 11.17 -10.65 9.20
CA LYS A 6 9.89 -10.55 9.93
C LYS A 6 9.18 -9.23 9.65
N ASN A 7 9.90 -8.12 9.62
CA ASN A 7 9.32 -6.80 9.33
C ASN A 7 8.85 -6.71 7.88
N ALA A 8 9.63 -7.22 6.93
CA ALA A 8 9.22 -7.30 5.52
C ALA A 8 7.99 -8.19 5.33
N LEU A 9 7.93 -9.36 6.00
CA LEU A 9 6.77 -10.24 5.95
C LEU A 9 5.52 -9.54 6.49
N LYS A 10 5.62 -8.77 7.58
CA LYS A 10 4.50 -7.96 8.10
C LYS A 10 4.01 -6.95 7.06
N SER A 11 4.92 -6.25 6.36
CA SER A 11 4.54 -5.35 5.26
C SER A 11 3.83 -6.09 4.13
N ILE A 12 4.32 -7.27 3.73
CA ILE A 12 3.68 -8.09 2.69
C ILE A 12 2.28 -8.54 3.13
N VAL A 13 2.14 -9.03 4.36
CA VAL A 13 0.84 -9.43 4.93
C VAL A 13 -0.12 -8.25 4.98
N PHE A 14 0.34 -7.05 5.33
CA PHE A 14 -0.46 -5.82 5.29
C PHE A 14 -1.05 -5.58 3.89
N TYR A 15 -0.25 -5.72 2.82
CA TYR A 15 -0.75 -5.55 1.45
C TYR A 15 -1.70 -6.66 1.02
N ILE A 16 -1.45 -7.92 1.41
CA ILE A 16 -2.37 -9.02 1.13
C ILE A 16 -3.74 -8.73 1.76
N ILE A 17 -3.77 -8.29 3.02
CA ILE A 17 -5.01 -7.92 3.72
C ILE A 17 -5.67 -6.73 3.02
N ALA A 18 -4.91 -5.70 2.64
CA ALA A 18 -5.43 -4.54 1.92
C ALA A 18 -6.12 -4.93 0.60
N ILE A 19 -5.48 -5.79 -0.19
CA ILE A 19 -6.04 -6.30 -1.45
C ILE A 19 -7.32 -7.10 -1.20
N LEU A 20 -7.32 -7.98 -0.19
CA LEU A 20 -8.52 -8.75 0.18
C LEU A 20 -9.69 -7.83 0.56
N ILE A 21 -9.44 -6.78 1.34
CA ILE A 21 -10.47 -5.80 1.71
C ILE A 21 -11.03 -5.10 0.46
N ILE A 22 -10.17 -4.64 -0.45
CA ILE A 22 -10.61 -3.99 -1.70
C ILE A 22 -11.45 -4.94 -2.55
N VAL A 23 -11.04 -6.21 -2.68
CA VAL A 23 -11.79 -7.22 -3.43
C VAL A 23 -13.16 -7.48 -2.79
N LEU A 24 -13.24 -7.59 -1.46
CA LEU A 24 -14.52 -7.76 -0.75
C LEU A 24 -15.45 -6.57 -0.93
N ILE A 25 -14.93 -5.34 -0.88
CA ILE A 25 -15.70 -4.11 -1.16
C ILE A 25 -16.25 -4.14 -2.59
N ASN A 26 -15.42 -4.53 -3.56
CA ASN A 26 -15.80 -4.59 -4.96
C ASN A 26 -16.90 -5.64 -5.22
N ILE A 27 -16.72 -6.86 -4.70
CA ILE A 27 -17.71 -7.95 -4.84
C ILE A 27 -19.03 -7.61 -4.15
N SER A 28 -18.99 -6.86 -3.03
CA SER A 28 -20.21 -6.50 -2.31
C SER A 28 -21.17 -5.67 -3.15
N GLY A 29 -20.70 -4.88 -4.12
CA GLY A 29 -21.53 -4.05 -5.01
C GLY A 29 -22.35 -2.95 -4.32
N LYS A 30 -22.30 -2.85 -2.99
CA LYS A 30 -23.05 -1.88 -2.16
C LYS A 30 -22.48 -0.46 -2.23
N PHE A 31 -21.24 -0.32 -2.67
CA PHE A 31 -20.51 0.95 -2.68
C PHE A 31 -20.34 1.53 -4.08
N LYS A 32 -21.32 1.29 -4.96
CA LYS A 32 -21.39 1.96 -6.25
C LYS A 32 -21.83 3.41 -6.02
N SER A 33 -21.00 4.33 -6.48
CA SER A 33 -21.23 5.75 -6.42
C SER A 33 -21.93 6.23 -7.70
N GLY A 34 -22.51 7.43 -7.65
CA GLY A 34 -23.18 8.03 -8.80
C GLY A 34 -22.21 8.38 -9.93
N PRO A 35 -22.69 8.84 -11.09
CA PRO A 35 -21.87 9.10 -12.28
C PRO A 35 -20.76 10.14 -12.07
N CYS A 36 -20.86 10.95 -11.02
CA CYS A 36 -19.91 12.04 -10.71
C CYS A 36 -19.02 11.74 -9.49
N THR A 37 -19.16 10.59 -8.83
CA THR A 37 -18.35 10.25 -7.64
C THR A 37 -17.59 8.94 -7.89
N PRO A 38 -16.28 8.90 -7.60
CA PRO A 38 -15.53 7.66 -7.74
C PRO A 38 -16.06 6.63 -6.73
N ASN A 39 -16.21 5.39 -7.20
CA ASN A 39 -16.59 4.27 -6.35
C ASN A 39 -15.59 4.06 -5.20
N LEU A 40 -16.04 3.42 -4.13
CA LEU A 40 -15.22 3.18 -2.94
C LEU A 40 -14.00 2.30 -3.21
N ASP A 41 -14.04 1.39 -4.19
CA ASP A 41 -12.90 0.58 -4.62
C ASP A 41 -11.77 1.46 -5.19
N VAL A 42 -12.11 2.48 -5.99
CA VAL A 42 -11.14 3.45 -6.51
C VAL A 42 -10.61 4.32 -5.37
N LEU A 43 -11.50 4.88 -4.54
CA LEU A 43 -11.10 5.76 -3.44
C LEU A 43 -10.22 5.05 -2.40
N SER A 44 -10.53 3.79 -2.09
CA SER A 44 -9.76 2.99 -1.12
C SER A 44 -8.32 2.78 -1.56
N VAL A 45 -8.05 2.60 -2.86
CA VAL A 45 -6.67 2.53 -3.39
C VAL A 45 -5.88 3.82 -3.10
N PHE A 46 -6.51 4.99 -3.23
CA PHE A 46 -5.87 6.28 -2.88
C PHE A 46 -5.65 6.45 -1.37
N ILE A 47 -6.57 5.98 -0.53
CA ILE A 47 -6.37 5.98 0.93
C ILE A 47 -5.18 5.08 1.31
N PHE A 48 -5.08 3.90 0.70
CA PHE A 48 -3.97 2.97 0.94
C PHE A 48 -2.62 3.53 0.48
N ILE A 49 -2.56 4.35 -0.58
CA ILE A 49 -1.29 4.97 -0.98
C ILE A 49 -0.81 6.00 0.04
N ILE A 50 -1.71 6.77 0.65
CA ILE A 50 -1.35 7.72 1.71
C ILE A 50 -0.75 6.97 2.90
N LEU A 51 -1.40 5.88 3.34
CA LEU A 51 -0.86 5.01 4.39
C LEU A 51 0.50 4.40 4.00
N ASN A 52 0.66 4.00 2.73
CA ASN A 52 1.93 3.49 2.23
C ASN A 52 3.06 4.53 2.35
N VAL A 53 2.82 5.78 1.94
CA VAL A 53 3.82 6.86 2.03
C VAL A 53 4.21 7.13 3.48
N ILE A 54 3.23 7.16 4.40
CA ILE A 54 3.49 7.32 5.84
C ILE A 54 4.38 6.19 6.35
N LEU A 55 4.06 4.94 6.03
CA LEU A 55 4.85 3.78 6.45
C LEU A 55 6.24 3.76 5.82
N LEU A 56 6.38 4.19 4.56
CA LEU A 56 7.65 4.35 3.86
C LEU A 56 8.55 5.33 4.61
N ILE A 57 8.03 6.51 4.98
CA ILE A 57 8.78 7.53 5.73
C ILE A 57 9.17 6.99 7.11
N ILE A 58 8.25 6.39 7.85
CA ILE A 58 8.52 5.84 9.19
C ILE A 58 9.60 4.75 9.14
N ASN A 59 9.47 3.80 8.20
CA ASN A 59 10.41 2.69 8.07
C ASN A 59 11.76 3.15 7.50
N GLY A 60 11.76 4.16 6.64
CA GLY A 60 12.96 4.84 6.14
C GLY A 60 13.72 5.54 7.27
N VAL A 61 13.04 6.35 8.09
CA VAL A 61 13.66 7.00 9.26
C VAL A 61 14.22 5.95 10.22
N LYS A 62 13.45 4.88 10.51
CA LYS A 62 13.94 3.79 11.35
C LYS A 62 15.17 3.09 10.76
N ALA A 63 15.21 2.88 9.45
CA ALA A 63 16.32 2.18 8.78
C ALA A 63 17.59 3.03 8.67
N PHE A 64 17.45 4.31 8.29
CA PHE A 64 18.57 5.18 7.94
C PHE A 64 19.05 6.05 9.11
N VAL A 65 18.14 6.53 9.95
CA VAL A 65 18.49 7.38 11.11
C VAL A 65 18.71 6.52 12.35
N MET A 66 17.79 5.60 12.65
CA MET A 66 17.86 4.79 13.88
C MET A 66 18.63 3.46 13.69
N LYS A 67 19.15 3.19 12.49
CA LYS A 67 19.85 1.95 12.12
C LYS A 67 19.11 0.66 12.52
N LYS A 68 17.77 0.69 12.50
CA LYS A 68 16.93 -0.47 12.81
C LYS A 68 16.79 -1.39 11.59
N GLU A 69 16.42 -2.64 11.88
CA GLU A 69 16.18 -3.75 10.95
C GLU A 69 14.88 -3.56 10.12
N THR A 70 14.74 -2.44 9.41
CA THR A 70 13.55 -2.10 8.60
C THR A 70 13.88 -1.80 7.14
N LYS A 71 15.09 -2.11 6.65
CA LYS A 71 15.48 -1.77 5.27
C LYS A 71 14.66 -2.53 4.25
N LEU A 72 14.50 -3.85 4.42
CA LEU A 72 13.68 -4.66 3.53
C LEU A 72 12.22 -4.20 3.49
N SER A 73 11.64 -3.88 4.65
CA SER A 73 10.28 -3.33 4.72
C SER A 73 10.16 -2.00 3.97
N THR A 74 11.16 -1.12 4.09
CA THR A 74 11.24 0.15 3.33
C THR A 74 11.28 -0.10 1.83
N ILE A 75 12.09 -1.06 1.37
CA ILE A 75 12.16 -1.46 -0.06
C ILE A 75 10.80 -1.95 -0.55
N VAL A 76 10.08 -2.75 0.24
CA VAL A 76 8.74 -3.21 -0.12
C VAL A 76 7.78 -2.03 -0.30
N HIS A 77 7.75 -1.08 0.65
CA HIS A 77 6.90 0.12 0.55
C HIS A 77 7.24 0.98 -0.67
N LEU A 78 8.53 1.12 -0.98
CA LEU A 78 9.02 1.86 -2.14
C LEU A 78 8.61 1.17 -3.45
N ALA A 79 8.77 -0.16 -3.53
CA ALA A 79 8.37 -0.94 -4.70
C ALA A 79 6.87 -0.80 -4.97
N VAL A 80 6.03 -0.89 -3.92
CA VAL A 80 4.58 -0.69 -4.06
C VAL A 80 4.24 0.72 -4.52
N LEU A 81 4.95 1.74 -4.03
CA LEU A 81 4.75 3.12 -4.49
C LEU A 81 5.07 3.27 -5.98
N ILE A 82 6.18 2.70 -6.45
CA ILE A 82 6.58 2.73 -7.86
C ILE A 82 5.55 2.00 -8.73
N ILE A 83 5.14 0.78 -8.33
CA ILE A 83 4.10 0.01 -9.04
C ILE A 83 2.81 0.81 -9.15
N TRP A 84 2.41 1.51 -8.09
CA TRP A 84 1.20 2.34 -8.09
C TRP A 84 1.32 3.55 -9.03
N ILE A 85 2.45 4.26 -9.02
CA ILE A 85 2.71 5.39 -9.93
C ILE A 85 2.64 4.90 -11.38
N ILE A 86 3.28 3.77 -11.68
CA ILE A 86 3.25 3.15 -13.02
C ILE A 86 1.80 2.82 -13.40
N TYR A 87 1.05 2.16 -12.51
CA TYR A 87 -0.34 1.78 -12.75
C TYR A 87 -1.24 2.98 -13.07
N ILE A 88 -1.10 4.09 -12.34
CA ILE A 88 -1.87 5.30 -12.62
C ILE A 88 -1.49 5.91 -13.96
N ASN A 89 -0.20 6.02 -14.28
CA ASN A 89 0.23 6.58 -15.55
C ASN A 89 -0.26 5.77 -16.75
N PHE A 90 -0.30 4.44 -16.65
CA PHE A 90 -0.81 3.58 -17.73
C PHE A 90 -2.34 3.55 -17.85
N LYS A 91 -3.08 3.89 -16.78
CA LYS A 91 -4.55 3.81 -16.77
C LYS A 91 -5.23 5.17 -16.93
N VAL A 92 -4.49 6.26 -16.70
CA VAL A 92 -4.97 7.65 -16.84
C VAL A 92 -4.61 8.23 -18.23
N VAL A 93 -3.65 7.63 -18.95
CA VAL A 93 -3.38 7.87 -20.38
C VAL A 93 -4.22 6.90 -21.22
#